data_AF-A0A2T2W2C6-F1
#
_entry.id   AF-A0A2T2W2C6-F1
#
_cell.length_a   1.000
_cell.length_b   1.000
_cell.length_c   1.000
_cell.angle_alpha   90.00
_cell.angle_beta   90.00
_cell.angle_gamma   90.00
#
_symmetry.space_group_name_H-M   'P 1'
#
loop_
_entity.id
_entity.type
_entity.pdbx_description
1 polymer ?
#
loop_
_entity_poly.entity_id
_entity_poly.type
_entity_poly.pdbx_seq_one_letter_code
_entity_poly.pdbx_strand_id
1 'polypeptide(L)'
;PSQSDRQAIFEVHLSRLRPHTLKSFDIPRLAYETPDFSGAEIEQAIVEAMHLGFSQNRDFTTDDILTAASEMVPLARTAQEQIEALQAWAAAGKARMASRSGLDPRLRPTLPDTN
;
A
#
# COMPACT_ATOMS: atom_id res chain seq x y z
N PRO A 1 1.64 1.85 -2.47
CA PRO A 1 1.02 1.95 -3.82
C PRO A 1 0.32 3.30 -3.96
N SER A 2 0.37 3.93 -5.13
CA SER A 2 -0.43 5.13 -5.41
C SER A 2 -1.92 4.78 -5.55
N GLN A 3 -2.81 5.76 -5.55
CA GLN A 3 -4.23 5.51 -5.77
C GLN A 3 -4.49 4.84 -7.12
N SER A 4 -3.79 5.24 -8.20
CA SER A 4 -3.89 4.59 -9.51
C SER A 4 -3.40 3.14 -9.48
N ASP A 5 -2.32 2.86 -8.73
CA ASP A 5 -1.86 1.48 -8.57
C ASP A 5 -2.93 0.65 -7.86
N ARG A 6 -3.55 1.18 -6.80
CA ARG A 6 -4.64 0.49 -6.10
C ARG A 6 -5.85 0.25 -6.99
N GLN A 7 -6.24 1.20 -7.83
CA GLN A 7 -7.32 0.99 -8.82
C GLN A 7 -7.00 -0.20 -9.74
N ALA A 8 -5.79 -0.23 -10.30
CA ALA A 8 -5.35 -1.33 -11.17
C ALA A 8 -5.33 -2.67 -10.43
N ILE A 9 -4.89 -2.69 -9.17
CA ILE A 9 -4.92 -3.88 -8.32
C ILE A 9 -6.36 -4.37 -8.13
N PHE A 10 -7.27 -3.50 -7.67
CA PHE A 10 -8.69 -3.84 -7.54
C PHE A 10 -9.28 -4.38 -8.85
N GLU A 11 -8.99 -3.74 -9.98
CA GLU A 11 -9.47 -4.17 -11.30
C GLU A 11 -8.98 -5.57 -11.66
N VAL A 12 -7.70 -5.89 -11.45
CA VAL A 12 -7.13 -7.22 -11.70
C VAL A 12 -7.78 -8.28 -10.82
N HIS A 13 -7.92 -8.03 -9.52
CA HIS A 13 -8.53 -9.02 -8.61
C HIS A 13 -10.03 -9.21 -8.87
N LEU A 14 -10.79 -8.12 -9.04
CA LEU A 14 -12.24 -8.18 -9.26
C LEU A 14 -12.57 -8.74 -10.66
N SER A 15 -11.80 -8.43 -11.70
CA SER A 15 -12.02 -9.01 -13.03
C SER A 15 -11.79 -10.52 -13.05
N ARG A 16 -10.83 -11.02 -12.27
CA ARG A 16 -10.57 -12.46 -12.09
C ARG A 16 -11.70 -13.15 -11.33
N LEU A 17 -12.21 -12.54 -10.27
CA LEU A 17 -13.21 -13.15 -9.38
C LEU A 17 -14.65 -12.98 -9.89
N ARG A 18 -14.93 -11.87 -10.58
CA ARG A 18 -16.26 -11.41 -10.99
C ARG A 18 -16.22 -10.70 -12.36
N PRO A 19 -15.81 -11.39 -13.44
CA PRO A 19 -15.66 -10.77 -14.76
C PRO A 19 -16.96 -10.16 -15.31
N HIS A 20 -18.11 -10.76 -15.01
CA HIS A 20 -19.41 -10.33 -15.53
C HIS A 20 -20.03 -9.16 -14.75
N THR A 21 -19.62 -8.94 -13.50
CA THR A 21 -20.16 -7.89 -12.62
C THR A 21 -19.11 -6.84 -12.27
N LEU A 22 -17.94 -6.82 -12.92
CA LEU A 22 -16.88 -5.84 -12.66
C LEU A 22 -17.40 -4.39 -12.64
N LYS A 23 -18.32 -4.05 -13.55
CA LYS A 23 -18.90 -2.70 -13.67
C LYS A 23 -19.82 -2.31 -12.51
N SER A 24 -20.26 -3.25 -11.67
CA SER A 24 -21.05 -2.92 -10.48
C SER A 24 -20.18 -2.48 -9.30
N PHE A 25 -18.85 -2.63 -9.38
CA PHE A 25 -17.94 -2.18 -8.34
C PHE A 25 -17.47 -0.75 -8.62
N ASP A 26 -17.57 0.12 -7.61
CA ASP A 26 -16.95 1.46 -7.63
C ASP A 26 -15.46 1.37 -7.28
N ILE A 27 -14.66 0.93 -8.26
CA ILE A 27 -13.19 0.79 -8.14
C ILE A 27 -12.51 2.12 -7.75
N PRO A 28 -12.87 3.28 -8.35
CA PRO A 28 -12.30 4.56 -7.93
C PRO A 28 -12.49 4.86 -6.44
N ARG A 29 -13.70 4.61 -5.90
CA ARG A 29 -13.99 4.76 -4.46
C ARG A 29 -13.18 3.77 -3.63
N LEU A 30 -13.13 2.49 -4.01
CA LEU A 30 -12.33 1.48 -3.30
C LEU A 30 -10.87 1.89 -3.14
N ALA A 31 -10.26 2.39 -4.21
CA ALA A 31 -8.87 2.86 -4.17
C ALA A 31 -8.69 4.16 -3.37
N TYR A 32 -9.68 5.05 -3.35
CA TYR A 32 -9.67 6.28 -2.57
C TYR A 32 -9.71 5.98 -1.06
N GLU A 33 -10.61 5.10 -0.64
CA GLU A 33 -10.87 4.75 0.77
C GLU A 33 -9.81 3.82 1.39
N THR A 34 -8.82 3.37 0.61
CA THR A 34 -7.77 2.45 1.06
C THR A 34 -6.35 3.03 0.90
N PRO A 35 -6.07 4.27 1.36
CA PRO A 35 -4.82 4.97 1.09
C PRO A 35 -3.56 4.22 1.52
N ASP A 36 -3.66 3.47 2.62
CA ASP A 36 -2.52 2.79 3.27
C ASP A 36 -2.41 1.31 2.89
N PHE A 37 -3.26 0.81 1.99
CA PHE A 37 -3.30 -0.60 1.65
C PHE A 37 -2.21 -0.97 0.62
N SER A 38 -1.54 -2.09 0.90
CA SER A 38 -0.76 -2.89 -0.03
C SER A 38 -1.67 -3.76 -0.90
N GLY A 39 -1.10 -4.39 -1.94
CA GLY A 39 -1.86 -5.32 -2.79
C GLY A 39 -2.39 -6.54 -2.03
N ALA A 40 -1.67 -7.02 -1.02
CA ALA A 40 -2.11 -8.13 -0.18
C ALA A 40 -3.30 -7.74 0.71
N GLU A 41 -3.30 -6.52 1.26
CA GLU A 41 -4.44 -6.01 2.04
C GLU A 41 -5.67 -5.80 1.15
N ILE A 42 -5.49 -5.35 -0.09
CA ILE A 42 -6.59 -5.27 -1.07
C ILE A 42 -7.17 -6.65 -1.36
N GLU A 43 -6.33 -7.65 -1.64
CA GLU A 43 -6.80 -9.01 -1.91
C GLU A 43 -7.56 -9.57 -0.70
N GLN A 44 -7.05 -9.35 0.51
CA GLN A 44 -7.72 -9.83 1.71
C GLN A 44 -9.06 -9.12 1.98
N ALA A 45 -9.15 -7.80 1.76
CA ALA A 45 -10.41 -7.08 1.89
C ALA A 45 -11.49 -7.65 0.95
N ILE A 46 -11.11 -8.07 -0.26
CA ILE A 46 -12.04 -8.70 -1.21
C ILE A 46 -12.49 -10.08 -0.71
N VAL A 47 -11.58 -10.89 -0.15
CA VAL A 47 -11.92 -12.21 0.41
C VAL A 47 -12.88 -12.08 1.60
N GLU A 48 -12.62 -11.16 2.52
CA GLU A 48 -13.52 -10.91 3.66
C GLU A 48 -14.89 -10.36 3.20
N ALA A 49 -14.91 -9.49 2.18
CA ALA A 49 -16.16 -9.05 1.56
C ALA A 49 -16.98 -10.21 0.97
N MET A 50 -16.31 -11.17 0.34
CA MET A 50 -16.96 -12.40 -0.14
C MET A 50 -17.61 -13.18 1.01
N HIS A 51 -16.91 -13.32 2.14
CA HIS A 51 -17.47 -13.96 3.34
C HIS A 51 -18.71 -13.21 3.87
N LEU A 52 -18.65 -11.88 3.94
CA LEU A 52 -19.78 -11.04 4.37
C LEU A 52 -21.01 -11.23 3.47
N GLY A 53 -20.84 -11.08 2.15
CA GLY A 53 -21.95 -11.24 1.20
C GLY A 53 -22.54 -12.65 1.24
N PHE A 54 -21.68 -13.67 1.22
CA PHE A 54 -22.12 -15.07 1.17
C PHE A 54 -22.81 -15.53 2.46
N SER A 55 -22.41 -14.99 3.63
CA SER A 55 -23.13 -15.25 4.89
C SER A 55 -24.59 -14.79 4.86
N GLN A 56 -24.92 -13.87 3.96
CA GLN A 56 -26.25 -13.29 3.77
C GLN A 56 -26.97 -13.85 2.52
N ASN A 57 -26.48 -14.94 1.91
CA ASN A 57 -27.03 -15.53 0.68
C ASN A 57 -27.13 -14.54 -0.50
N ARG A 58 -26.19 -13.60 -0.60
CA ARG A 58 -26.06 -12.66 -1.72
C ARG A 58 -24.61 -12.58 -2.20
N ASP A 59 -24.37 -12.01 -3.37
CA ASP A 59 -23.00 -11.70 -3.78
C ASP A 59 -22.47 -10.49 -2.99
N PHE A 60 -21.14 -10.33 -2.98
CA PHE A 60 -20.50 -9.19 -2.34
C PHE A 60 -20.51 -7.94 -3.24
N THR A 61 -20.47 -6.79 -2.60
CA THR A 61 -20.60 -5.46 -3.23
C THR A 61 -19.42 -4.58 -2.85
N THR A 62 -19.35 -3.39 -3.45
CA THR A 62 -18.38 -2.36 -3.03
C THR A 62 -18.47 -2.07 -1.53
N ASP A 63 -19.68 -1.98 -0.97
CA ASP A 63 -19.85 -1.63 0.43
C ASP A 63 -19.38 -2.75 1.37
N ASP A 64 -19.47 -4.02 0.96
CA ASP A 64 -18.89 -5.13 1.72
C ASP A 64 -17.36 -5.06 1.75
N ILE A 65 -16.73 -4.69 0.63
CA ILE A 65 -15.27 -4.49 0.55
C ILE A 65 -14.84 -3.33 1.44
N LEU A 66 -15.58 -2.23 1.45
CA LEU A 66 -15.28 -1.09 2.32
C LEU A 66 -15.49 -1.44 3.80
N THR A 67 -16.52 -2.22 4.11
CA THR A 67 -16.75 -2.73 5.47
C THR A 67 -15.58 -3.59 5.93
N ALA A 68 -15.21 -4.60 5.14
CA ALA A 68 -14.05 -5.45 5.42
C ALA A 68 -12.75 -4.64 5.56
N ALA A 69 -12.50 -3.69 4.66
CA ALA A 69 -11.31 -2.83 4.72
C ALA A 69 -11.27 -2.00 6.00
N SER A 70 -12.41 -1.49 6.48
CA SER A 70 -12.47 -0.71 7.73
C SER A 70 -12.19 -1.53 9.00
N GLU A 71 -12.45 -2.83 8.95
CA GLU A 71 -12.20 -3.77 10.06
C GLU A 71 -10.77 -4.32 10.06
N MET A 72 -10.07 -4.19 8.94
CA MET A 72 -8.66 -4.57 8.82
C MET A 72 -7.76 -3.55 9.51
N VAL A 73 -6.80 -4.04 10.29
CA VAL A 73 -5.67 -3.23 10.78
C VAL A 73 -4.53 -3.36 9.76
N PRO A 74 -4.19 -2.31 8.99
CA PRO A 74 -3.19 -2.43 7.95
C PRO A 74 -1.80 -2.71 8.55
N LEU A 75 -1.09 -3.69 8.00
CA LEU A 75 0.29 -4.03 8.37
C LEU A 75 1.24 -2.86 8.12
N ALA A 76 0.93 -2.03 7.11
CA ALA A 76 1.69 -0.81 6.81
C ALA A 76 1.70 0.18 7.98
N ARG A 77 0.63 0.24 8.77
CA ARG A 77 0.54 1.09 9.96
C ARG A 77 1.52 0.63 11.04
N THR A 78 1.58 -0.68 11.28
CA THR A 78 2.54 -1.30 12.21
C THR A 78 3.99 -1.12 11.74
N ALA A 79 4.24 -1.19 10.43
CA ALA A 79 5.58 -0.96 9.88
C ALA A 79 6.00 0.51 10.00
N GLN A 80 5.09 1.45 9.77
CA GLN A 80 5.33 2.88 9.91
C GLN A 80 5.67 3.25 11.37
N GLU A 81 4.90 2.76 12.34
CA GLU A 81 5.19 2.97 13.77
C GLU A 81 6.58 2.41 14.16
N GLN A 82 6.96 1.24 13.63
CA GLN A 82 8.29 0.67 13.85
C GLN A 82 9.41 1.48 13.20
N ILE A 83 9.20 1.98 11.98
CA ILE A 83 10.15 2.84 11.28
C ILE A 83 10.32 4.17 12.03
N GLU A 84 9.23 4.79 12.46
CA GLU A 84 9.24 6.01 13.26
C GLU A 84 9.97 5.80 14.60
N ALA A 85 9.71 4.67 15.28
CA ALA A 85 10.42 4.31 16.50
C ALA A 85 11.93 4.13 16.25
N LEU A 86 12.33 3.47 15.16
CA LEU A 86 13.74 3.32 14.77
C LEU A 86 14.41 4.66 14.45
N GLN A 87 13.71 5.54 13.72
CA GLN A 87 14.19 6.89 13.41
C GLN A 87 14.33 7.74 14.68
N ALA A 88 13.36 7.69 15.58
CA ALA A 88 13.41 8.40 16.87
C ALA A 88 14.56 7.88 17.76
N TRP A 89 14.79 6.57 17.80
CA TRP A 89 15.91 5.97 18.53
C TRP A 89 17.26 6.39 17.96
N ALA A 90 17.41 6.43 16.63
CA ALA A 90 18.61 6.94 15.97
C ALA A 90 18.81 8.45 16.22
N ALA A 91 17.74 9.25 16.14
CA ALA A 91 17.76 10.69 16.40
C ALA A 91 18.07 11.05 17.87
N ALA A 92 17.68 10.19 18.82
CA ALA A 92 17.99 10.32 20.24
C ALA A 92 19.49 10.10 20.58
N GLY A 93 20.36 9.92 19.57
CA GLY A 93 21.81 9.85 19.72
C GLY A 93 22.32 8.53 20.29
N LYS A 94 21.45 7.50 20.41
CA LYS A 94 21.83 6.17 20.91
C LYS A 94 22.39 5.24 19.82
N ALA A 95 22.43 5.70 18.56
CA ALA A 95 23.17 5.07 17.46
C ALA A 95 23.57 6.08 16.37
N ARG A 96 24.64 5.77 15.64
CA ARG A 96 25.13 6.54 14.49
C ARG A 96 24.67 5.85 13.20
N MET A 97 24.03 6.59 12.29
CA MET A 97 23.61 6.10 10.97
C MET A 97 24.82 5.54 10.18
N ALA A 98 24.67 4.34 9.62
CA ALA A 98 25.74 3.68 8.85
C ALA A 98 25.92 4.29 7.45
N SER A 99 24.84 4.77 6.81
CA SER A 99 24.91 5.43 5.51
C SER A 99 25.13 6.93 5.68
N ARG A 100 26.35 7.40 5.47
CA ARG A 100 26.62 8.82 5.18
C ARG A 100 26.23 9.08 3.72
N SER A 101 25.00 9.50 3.47
CA SER A 101 24.72 10.26 2.24
C SER A 101 25.25 11.67 2.44
N GLY A 102 26.55 11.83 2.24
CA GLY A 102 27.20 13.11 2.12
C GLY A 102 28.16 12.99 0.96
N LEU A 103 27.79 13.54 -0.20
CA LEU A 103 28.72 13.80 -1.29
C LEU A 103 29.91 14.55 -0.70
N ASP A 104 31.07 13.88 -0.59
CA ASP A 104 32.33 14.54 -0.25
C ASP A 104 32.74 15.39 -1.46
N PRO A 105 32.81 16.74 -1.34
CA PRO A 105 33.21 17.61 -2.43
C PRO A 105 34.65 17.35 -2.92
N ARG A 106 35.45 16.58 -2.16
CA ARG A 106 36.85 16.26 -2.47
C ARG A 106 37.04 15.09 -3.43
N LEU A 107 35.98 14.32 -3.74
CA LEU A 107 36.03 13.18 -4.66
C LEU A 107 35.61 13.55 -6.10
N ARG A 108 35.76 14.81 -6.51
CA ARG A 108 35.62 15.17 -7.94
C ARG A 108 36.76 14.52 -8.72
N PRO A 109 36.48 13.67 -9.74
CA PRO A 109 37.52 13.28 -10.68
C PRO A 109 37.93 14.54 -11.45
N THR A 110 39.19 14.94 -11.34
CA THR A 110 39.77 15.96 -12.23
C THR A 110 39.90 15.34 -13.61
N LEU A 111 39.06 15.77 -14.55
CA LEU A 111 39.28 15.52 -15.98
C LEU A 111 40.59 16.22 -16.38
N PRO A 112 41.49 15.57 -17.13
CA PRO A 112 42.64 16.25 -17.71
C PRO A 112 42.18 17.13 -18.86
N ASP A 113 42.60 18.40 -18.85
CA ASP A 113 42.44 19.30 -19.99
C ASP A 113 43.27 18.76 -21.16
N THR A 114 42.60 18.28 -22.21
CA THR A 114 43.22 18.09 -23.53
C THR A 114 42.97 19.32 -24.38
N ASN A 115 44.06 20.02 -24.65
CA ASN A 115 44.25 21.02 -25.71
C ASN A 115 43.99 20.40 -27.10
#